data_AF-A0A7S7LK40-F1
#
_entry.id   AF-A0A7S7LK40-F1
#
_cell.length_a   1.000
_cell.length_b   1.000
_cell.length_c   1.000
_cell.angle_alpha   90.00
_cell.angle_beta   90.00
_cell.angle_gamma   90.00
#
_symmetry.space_group_name_H-M   'P 1'
#
loop_
_entity.id
_entity.type
_entity.pdbx_description
1 polymer ?
#
loop_
_entity_poly.entity_id
_entity_poly.type
_entity_poly.pdbx_seq_one_letter_code
_entity_poly.pdbx_strand_id
1 'polypeptide(L)'
;MAIKLSRRRTLKKVSRRTKSNKHKYVDLEKQIRDKNLRSVWDNKKTINQNFQSLSPEVILSTLPPVFENNSIPEKLGEREEMIMKRLYNKYKENTDLMAKDIKLNPYQWNSNQCNKKLKIYMRMSETNSD
;
A
#
# COMPACT_ATOMS: atom_id res chain seq x y z
N MET A 1 -68.42 23.49 13.44
CA MET A 1 -67.27 24.35 13.79
C MET A 1 -66.25 24.31 12.65
N ALA A 2 -65.99 25.43 11.99
CA ALA A 2 -65.07 25.51 10.86
C ALA A 2 -63.68 25.99 11.31
N ILE A 3 -62.63 25.21 11.03
CA ILE A 3 -61.25 25.54 11.37
C ILE A 3 -60.74 26.62 10.40
N LYS A 4 -60.40 27.81 10.90
CA LYS A 4 -59.84 28.92 10.11
C LYS A 4 -58.50 28.49 9.46
N LEU A 5 -58.48 28.40 8.13
CA LEU A 5 -57.35 28.04 7.26
C LEU A 5 -56.22 29.09 7.16
N SER A 6 -56.12 30.07 8.07
CA SER A 6 -55.38 31.31 7.80
C SER A 6 -54.01 31.46 8.47
N ARG A 7 -53.28 30.37 8.75
CA ARG A 7 -51.84 30.45 9.08
C ARG A 7 -51.05 29.35 8.40
N ARG A 8 -50.94 29.39 7.06
CA ARG A 8 -49.88 28.65 6.36
C ARG A 8 -48.55 29.28 6.74
N ARG A 9 -47.75 28.59 7.57
CA ARG A 9 -46.35 28.96 7.84
C ARG A 9 -45.56 28.84 6.54
N THR A 10 -45.10 29.96 5.98
CA THR A 10 -44.17 29.92 4.84
C THR A 10 -42.81 29.44 5.35
N LEU A 11 -42.40 28.23 4.94
CA LEU A 11 -41.08 27.69 5.26
C LEU A 11 -40.03 28.55 4.56
N LYS A 12 -39.26 29.35 5.31
CA LYS A 12 -38.10 30.07 4.76
C LYS A 12 -37.07 29.05 4.27
N LYS A 13 -36.65 29.16 3.01
CA LYS A 13 -35.63 28.30 2.41
C LYS A 13 -34.29 28.53 3.12
N VAL A 14 -33.83 27.56 3.90
CA VAL A 14 -32.52 27.60 4.57
C VAL A 14 -31.43 27.31 3.52
N SER A 15 -30.56 28.27 3.26
CA SER A 15 -29.35 28.05 2.46
C SER A 15 -28.26 27.48 3.36
N ARG A 16 -27.82 26.25 3.09
CA ARG A 16 -26.63 25.66 3.70
C ARG A 16 -25.44 25.95 2.79
N ARG A 17 -24.65 26.98 3.09
CA ARG A 17 -23.33 27.14 2.47
C ARG A 17 -22.32 26.31 3.28
N THR A 18 -21.51 25.52 2.59
CA THR A 18 -20.35 24.89 3.22
C THR A 18 -19.40 25.99 3.69
N LYS A 19 -18.85 25.85 4.90
CA LYS A 19 -17.82 26.77 5.38
C LYS A 19 -16.66 26.76 4.38
N SER A 20 -16.16 27.94 4.02
CA SER A 20 -15.02 28.08 3.12
C SER A 20 -13.80 27.37 3.71
N ASN A 21 -13.27 26.37 2.99
CA ASN A 21 -12.07 25.62 3.40
C ASN A 21 -10.77 26.46 3.36
N LYS A 22 -10.84 27.78 3.10
CA LYS A 22 -9.65 28.65 3.06
C LYS A 22 -8.77 28.52 4.31
N HIS A 23 -9.35 28.30 5.48
CA HIS A 23 -8.59 28.12 6.73
C HIS A 23 -7.80 26.81 6.82
N LYS A 24 -8.14 25.77 6.06
CA LYS A 24 -7.40 24.49 6.04
C LYS A 24 -6.06 24.58 5.30
N TYR A 25 -5.85 25.66 4.54
CA TYR A 25 -4.60 25.95 3.82
C TYR A 25 -3.76 27.03 4.52
N VAL A 26 -4.12 27.49 5.72
CA VAL A 26 -3.46 28.63 6.38
C VAL A 26 -2.18 28.21 7.11
N ASP A 27 -2.14 27.00 7.69
CA ASP A 27 -0.98 26.50 8.43
C ASP A 27 -0.41 25.23 7.79
N LEU A 28 0.18 25.37 6.59
CA LEU A 28 0.83 24.24 5.88
C LEU A 28 1.95 23.64 6.72
N GLU A 29 2.68 24.46 7.49
CA GLU A 29 3.70 24.03 8.45
C GLU A 29 3.20 22.92 9.41
N LYS A 30 1.96 23.01 9.92
CA LYS A 30 1.41 22.01 10.84
C LYS A 30 1.02 20.70 10.15
N GLN A 31 0.87 20.72 8.83
CA GLN A 31 0.51 19.55 8.02
C GLN A 31 1.73 18.79 7.50
N ILE A 32 2.91 19.43 7.49
CA ILE A 32 4.16 18.78 7.08
C ILE A 32 4.57 17.76 8.14
N ARG A 33 4.64 16.49 7.72
CA ARG A 33 5.07 15.37 8.59
C ARG A 33 6.58 15.36 8.78
N ASP A 34 7.33 15.75 7.75
CA ASP A 34 8.80 15.72 7.79
C ASP A 34 9.34 16.86 8.66
N LYS A 35 10.05 16.48 9.73
CA LYS A 35 10.57 17.42 10.74
C LYS A 35 11.51 18.47 10.12
N ASN A 36 12.36 18.05 9.19
CA ASN A 36 13.38 18.90 8.57
C ASN A 36 12.77 19.89 7.56
N LEU A 37 11.79 19.46 6.78
CA LEU A 37 11.04 20.36 5.91
C LEU A 37 10.23 21.36 6.74
N ARG A 38 9.62 20.91 7.83
CA ARG A 38 8.83 21.75 8.73
C ARG A 38 9.65 22.87 9.36
N SER A 39 10.91 22.63 9.74
CA SER A 39 11.76 23.66 10.36
C SER A 39 12.17 24.78 9.41
N VAL A 40 12.21 24.52 8.11
CA VAL A 40 12.63 25.50 7.07
C VAL A 40 11.41 26.15 6.40
N TRP A 41 10.22 25.60 6.60
CA TRP A 41 9.01 26.05 5.93
C TRP A 41 8.49 27.40 6.42
N ASP A 42 8.15 28.29 5.49
CA ASP A 42 7.51 29.57 5.77
C ASP A 42 6.11 29.63 5.13
N ASN A 43 5.07 29.80 5.96
CA ASN A 43 3.67 29.89 5.49
C ASN A 43 3.38 31.19 4.72
N LYS A 44 4.25 32.20 4.79
CA LYS A 44 4.09 33.46 4.05
C LYS A 44 4.58 33.35 2.61
N LYS A 45 5.43 32.37 2.30
CA LYS A 45 5.99 32.14 0.97
C LYS A 45 5.12 31.17 0.18
N THR A 46 5.20 31.26 -1.15
CA THR A 46 4.60 30.26 -2.03
C THR A 46 5.39 28.95 -1.97
N ILE A 47 4.74 27.85 -2.34
CA ILE A 47 5.35 26.51 -2.36
C ILE A 47 6.66 26.51 -3.15
N ASN A 48 6.68 27.12 -4.35
CA ASN A 48 7.87 27.17 -5.21
C ASN A 48 9.01 27.97 -4.58
N GLN A 49 8.69 29.07 -3.88
CA GLN A 49 9.70 29.89 -3.19
C GLN A 49 10.35 29.12 -2.03
N ASN A 50 9.57 28.33 -1.28
CA ASN A 50 10.10 27.48 -0.21
C ASN A 50 11.01 26.37 -0.76
N PHE A 51 10.64 25.76 -1.89
CA PHE A 51 11.47 24.72 -2.52
C PHE A 51 12.75 25.27 -3.15
N GLN A 52 12.74 26.51 -3.67
CA GLN A 52 13.97 27.14 -4.17
C GLN A 52 15.01 27.40 -3.06
N SER A 53 14.56 27.67 -1.82
CA SER A 53 15.48 27.80 -0.68
C SER A 53 15.99 26.46 -0.13
N LEU A 54 15.43 25.34 -0.57
CA LEU A 54 15.80 24.01 -0.09
C LEU A 54 16.95 23.47 -0.94
N SER A 55 18.16 23.42 -0.36
CA SER A 55 19.31 22.86 -1.07
C SER A 55 19.20 21.33 -1.12
N PRO A 56 19.53 20.69 -2.27
CA PRO A 56 19.56 19.23 -2.39
C PRO A 56 20.45 18.53 -1.35
N GLU A 57 21.49 19.21 -0.88
CA GLU A 57 22.43 18.74 0.15
C GLU A 57 21.75 18.47 1.50
N VAL A 58 20.79 19.31 1.87
CA VAL A 58 20.00 19.10 3.10
C VAL A 58 19.13 17.85 2.96
N ILE A 59 18.60 17.57 1.77
CA ILE A 59 17.81 16.36 1.53
C ILE A 59 18.71 15.13 1.66
N LEU A 60 19.88 15.13 1.00
CA LEU A 60 20.84 14.02 1.03
C LEU A 60 21.36 13.72 2.44
N SER A 61 21.60 14.74 3.26
CA SER A 61 22.07 14.54 4.65
C SER A 61 21.01 13.95 5.57
N THR A 62 19.73 14.05 5.20
CA THR A 62 18.61 13.54 6.01
C THR A 62 18.13 12.16 5.58
N LEU A 63 18.58 11.68 4.42
CA LEU A 63 18.29 10.33 3.97
C LEU A 63 19.08 9.32 4.80
N PRO A 64 18.47 8.18 5.18
CA PRO A 64 19.21 7.12 5.83
C PRO A 64 20.32 6.59 4.88
N PRO A 65 21.52 6.27 5.40
CA PRO A 65 22.67 5.86 4.58
C PRO A 65 22.47 4.51 3.89
N VAL A 66 21.56 3.68 4.41
CA VAL A 66 21.21 2.38 3.84
C VAL A 66 19.70 2.24 3.92
N PHE A 67 19.05 1.99 2.79
CA PHE A 67 17.68 1.48 2.80
C PHE A 67 17.76 0.01 3.21
N GLU A 68 17.30 -0.29 4.44
CA GLU A 68 17.09 -1.69 4.81
C GLU A 68 16.11 -2.29 3.81
N ASN A 69 16.54 -3.36 3.13
CA ASN A 69 15.67 -4.12 2.26
C ASN A 69 14.66 -4.85 3.13
N ASN A 70 13.61 -4.13 3.55
CA ASN A 70 12.45 -4.66 4.28
C ASN A 70 11.57 -5.53 3.38
N SER A 71 12.17 -6.21 2.40
CA SER A 71 11.47 -7.15 1.55
C SER A 71 11.01 -8.30 2.43
N ILE A 72 9.70 -8.46 2.54
CA ILE A 72 9.10 -9.57 3.27
C ILE A 72 9.62 -10.85 2.62
N PRO A 73 10.20 -11.79 3.39
CA PRO A 73 10.75 -13.00 2.81
C PRO A 73 9.67 -13.75 2.03
N GLU A 74 9.99 -14.15 0.80
CA GLU A 74 9.09 -14.94 -0.02
C GLU A 74 8.78 -16.27 0.68
N LYS A 75 7.51 -16.48 1.04
CA LYS A 75 7.03 -17.71 1.67
C LYS A 75 5.84 -18.26 0.89
N LEU A 76 5.76 -19.58 0.72
CA LEU A 76 4.55 -20.21 0.20
C LEU A 76 3.42 -20.14 1.23
N GLY A 77 2.19 -19.97 0.75
CA GLY A 77 1.01 -20.16 1.62
C GLY A 77 0.85 -21.64 1.99
N GLU A 78 0.19 -21.92 3.12
CA GLU A 78 0.03 -23.29 3.67
C GLU A 78 -0.55 -24.30 2.65
N ARG A 79 -1.61 -23.89 1.93
CA ARG A 79 -2.23 -24.74 0.90
C ARG A 79 -1.30 -24.97 -0.28
N GLU A 80 -0.57 -23.94 -0.69
CA GLU A 80 0.35 -24.03 -1.80
C GLU A 80 1.54 -24.93 -1.46
N GLU A 81 2.01 -24.86 -0.21
CA GLU A 81 3.06 -25.74 0.30
C GLU A 81 2.61 -27.20 0.28
N MET A 82 1.38 -27.50 0.73
CA MET A 82 0.86 -28.87 0.67
C MET A 82 0.74 -29.39 -0.76
N ILE A 83 0.33 -28.53 -1.71
CA ILE A 83 0.28 -28.86 -3.13
C ILE A 83 1.70 -29.12 -3.67
N MET A 84 2.65 -28.22 -3.41
CA MET A 84 4.03 -28.40 -3.88
C MET A 84 4.70 -29.62 -3.26
N LYS A 85 4.44 -29.94 -1.99
CA LYS A 85 4.93 -31.18 -1.37
C LYS A 85 4.45 -32.42 -2.14
N ARG A 86 3.16 -32.46 -2.54
CA ARG A 86 2.61 -33.57 -3.33
C ARG A 86 3.20 -33.64 -4.73
N LEU A 87 3.33 -32.50 -5.40
CA LEU A 87 3.94 -32.40 -6.73
C LEU A 87 5.41 -32.81 -6.70
N TYR A 88 6.16 -32.33 -5.72
CA TYR A 88 7.58 -32.65 -5.50
C TYR A 88 7.78 -34.13 -5.24
N ASN A 89 6.96 -34.74 -4.38
CA ASN A 89 7.02 -36.19 -4.12
C ASN A 89 6.81 -37.04 -5.39
N LYS A 90 6.00 -36.57 -6.35
CA LYS A 90 5.69 -37.31 -7.59
C LYS A 90 6.69 -37.04 -8.72
N TYR A 91 7.04 -35.78 -8.94
CA TYR A 91 7.79 -35.34 -10.13
C TYR A 91 9.19 -34.78 -9.83
N LYS A 92 9.54 -34.61 -8.55
CA LYS A 92 10.82 -34.04 -8.08
C LYS A 92 11.09 -32.65 -8.67
N GLU A 93 11.96 -32.54 -9.67
CA GLU A 93 12.37 -31.26 -10.27
C GLU A 93 11.77 -31.00 -11.66
N ASN A 94 10.99 -31.95 -12.19
CA ASN A 94 10.43 -31.83 -13.53
C ASN A 94 9.20 -30.91 -13.57
N THR A 95 9.45 -29.61 -13.74
CA THR A 95 8.42 -28.55 -13.72
C THR A 95 7.37 -28.68 -14.84
N ASP A 96 7.76 -29.18 -16.01
CA ASP A 96 6.85 -29.34 -17.15
C ASP A 96 5.80 -30.44 -16.91
N LEU A 97 6.18 -31.51 -16.20
CA LEU A 97 5.26 -32.58 -15.83
C LEU A 97 4.32 -32.14 -14.71
N MET A 98 4.82 -31.35 -13.75
CA MET A 98 3.99 -30.76 -12.69
C MET A 98 2.91 -29.84 -13.25
N ALA A 99 3.25 -29.02 -14.24
CA ALA A 99 2.31 -28.11 -14.87
C ALA A 99 1.17 -28.86 -15.59
N LYS A 100 1.46 -30.04 -16.15
CA LYS A 100 0.49 -30.88 -16.86
C LYS A 100 -0.43 -31.70 -15.94
N ASP A 101 -0.06 -31.90 -14.67
CA ASP A 101 -0.87 -32.70 -13.74
C ASP A 101 -2.04 -31.90 -13.15
N ILE A 102 -3.16 -31.85 -13.89
CA ILE A 102 -4.37 -31.11 -13.51
C ILE A 102 -4.93 -31.54 -12.14
N LYS A 103 -4.70 -32.79 -11.72
CA LYS A 103 -5.27 -33.31 -10.46
C LYS A 103 -4.47 -32.83 -9.25
N LEU A 104 -3.14 -32.83 -9.36
CA LEU A 104 -2.26 -32.38 -8.29
C LEU A 104 -1.97 -30.88 -8.33
N ASN A 105 -2.19 -30.22 -9.47
CA ASN A 105 -2.10 -28.78 -9.66
C ASN A 105 -3.50 -28.16 -9.91
N PRO A 106 -4.37 -28.05 -8.86
CA PRO A 106 -5.71 -27.50 -9.00
C PRO A 106 -5.74 -26.08 -9.57
N TYR A 107 -4.68 -25.30 -9.31
CA TYR A 107 -4.56 -23.91 -9.75
C TYR A 107 -4.00 -23.77 -11.17
N GLN A 108 -3.70 -24.89 -11.83
CA GLN A 108 -3.20 -24.94 -13.21
C GLN A 108 -1.98 -24.01 -13.43
N TRP A 109 -1.04 -24.01 -12.49
CA TRP A 109 0.20 -23.26 -12.62
C TRP A 109 0.99 -23.67 -13.86
N ASN A 110 1.52 -22.67 -14.57
CA ASN A 110 2.43 -22.90 -15.69
C ASN A 110 3.82 -23.35 -15.19
N SER A 111 4.67 -23.87 -16.08
CA SER A 111 5.99 -24.40 -15.72
C SER A 111 6.88 -23.36 -15.01
N ASN A 112 6.78 -22.08 -15.42
CA ASN A 112 7.52 -20.97 -14.80
C ASN A 112 7.06 -20.68 -13.36
N GLN A 113 5.75 -20.75 -13.10
CA GLN A 113 5.16 -20.58 -11.78
C GLN A 113 5.55 -21.76 -10.88
N CYS A 114 5.48 -22.99 -11.39
CA CYS A 114 5.96 -24.18 -10.70
C CYS A 114 7.44 -24.04 -10.32
N ASN A 115 8.29 -23.57 -11.24
CA ASN A 115 9.71 -23.34 -10.97
C ASN A 115 9.95 -22.32 -9.85
N LYS A 116 9.28 -21.16 -9.91
CA LYS A 116 9.38 -20.14 -8.84
C LYS A 116 8.97 -20.70 -7.48
N LYS A 117 7.84 -21.41 -7.42
CA LYS A 117 7.33 -22.00 -6.18
C LYS A 117 8.24 -23.13 -5.66
N LEU A 118 8.80 -23.93 -6.56
CA LEU A 118 9.74 -25.01 -6.20
C LEU A 118 11.00 -24.43 -5.58
N LYS A 119 11.56 -23.34 -6.13
CA LYS A 119 12.72 -22.65 -5.53
C LYS A 119 12.44 -22.15 -4.11
N ILE A 120 11.27 -21.56 -3.89
CA ILE A 120 10.87 -21.11 -2.55
C ILE A 120 10.69 -22.32 -1.62
N TYR A 121 10.07 -23.40 -2.10
CA TYR A 121 9.87 -24.63 -1.33
C TYR A 121 11.21 -25.27 -0.89
N MET A 122 12.19 -25.37 -1.80
CA MET A 122 13.52 -25.88 -1.47
C MET A 122 14.22 -25.02 -0.41
N ARG A 123 14.21 -23.69 -0.59
CA ARG A 123 14.76 -22.75 0.39
C ARG A 123 14.09 -22.89 1.77
N MET A 124 12.76 -23.04 1.81
CA MET A 124 12.03 -23.28 3.06
C MET A 124 12.41 -24.62 3.71
N SER A 125 12.64 -25.66 2.91
CA SER A 125 13.02 -26.98 3.45
C SER A 125 14.42 -26.98 4.07
N GLU A 126 15.36 -26.24 3.48
CA GLU A 126 16.71 -26.04 4.02
C GLU A 126 16.64 -25.34 5.39
N THR A 127 15.86 -24.26 5.51
CA THR A 127 15.73 -23.51 6.78
C THR A 127 15.05 -24.27 7.92
N ASN A 128 14.27 -25.31 7.63
CA ASN A 128 13.60 -26.12 8.65
C ASN A 128 14.41 -27.35 9.09
N SER A 129 15.57 -27.59 8.46
CA SER A 129 16.45 -28.74 8.73
C SER A 129 17.56 -28.41 9.73
N ASP A 130 17.72 -27.13 10.08
CA ASP A 130 18.55 -26.60 11.17
C ASP A 130 17.71 -26.34 12.43
#